data_AF-A0A7V8AGU3-F1
#
_entry.id   AF-A0A7V8AGU3-F1
#
_cell.length_a   1.000
_cell.length_b   1.000
_cell.length_c   1.000
_cell.angle_alpha   90.00
_cell.angle_beta   90.00
_cell.angle_gamma   90.00
#
_symmetry.space_group_name_H-M   'P 1'
#
loop_
_entity.id
_entity.type
_entity.pdbx_description
1 polymer ?
#
loop_
_entity_poly.entity_id
_entity_poly.type
_entity_poly.pdbx_seq_one_letter_code
_entity_poly.pdbx_strand_id
1 'polypeptide(L)'
;MGWKLGAWECGGLLAERDDGERFYLYRRLGPPEGYIVRWRGRSAGEILCFSPGRPGRASWLLYKGARVSEQDLLEVVRELGRG
;
A
#
# COMPACT_ATOMS: atom_id res chain seq x y z
N MET A 1 4.15 -10.29 -11.39
CA MET A 1 3.11 -9.43 -12.01
C MET A 1 3.25 -8.10 -11.32
N GLY A 2 3.37 -6.97 -12.02
CA GLY A 2 3.89 -5.74 -11.40
C GLY A 2 2.79 -4.79 -10.97
N TRP A 3 2.81 -4.34 -9.72
CA TRP A 3 2.09 -3.12 -9.33
C TRP A 3 2.85 -1.88 -9.82
N LYS A 4 2.12 -0.92 -10.36
CA LYS A 4 2.63 0.39 -10.79
C LYS A 4 2.15 1.45 -9.82
N LEU A 5 3.09 2.29 -9.37
CA LEU A 5 2.77 3.46 -8.56
C LEU A 5 2.45 4.63 -9.49
N GLY A 6 1.24 5.15 -9.35
CA GLY A 6 0.75 6.31 -10.08
C GLY A 6 1.03 7.61 -9.35
N ALA A 7 0.28 8.66 -9.71
CA ALA A 7 0.36 9.95 -9.04
C ALA A 7 -0.34 9.94 -7.67
N TRP A 8 -0.10 11.00 -6.90
CA TRP A 8 -0.90 11.31 -5.73
C TRP A 8 -2.27 11.85 -6.14
N GLU A 9 -3.33 11.16 -5.76
CA GLU A 9 -4.71 11.51 -6.04
C GLU A 9 -5.53 11.49 -4.75
N CYS A 10 -6.39 12.49 -4.53
CA CYS A 10 -7.28 12.55 -3.36
C CYS A 10 -6.55 12.34 -2.01
N GLY A 11 -5.29 12.77 -1.89
CA GLY A 11 -4.48 12.64 -0.68
C GLY A 11 -3.80 11.28 -0.46
N GLY A 12 -3.84 10.36 -1.43
CA GLY A 12 -3.16 9.07 -1.38
C GLY A 12 -2.40 8.76 -2.67
N LEU A 13 -1.36 7.94 -2.59
CA LEU A 13 -0.63 7.44 -3.74
C LEU A 13 -1.40 6.27 -4.37
N LEU A 14 -1.68 6.35 -5.67
CA LEU A 14 -2.36 5.28 -6.39
C LEU A 14 -1.40 4.11 -6.65
N ALA A 15 -1.85 2.90 -6.35
CA ALA A 15 -1.23 1.66 -6.81
C ALA A 15 -2.20 0.91 -7.72
N GLU A 16 -1.77 0.60 -8.94
CA GLU A 16 -2.56 -0.10 -9.94
C GLU A 16 -1.83 -1.36 -10.43
N ARG A 17 -2.58 -2.46 -10.55
CA ARG A 17 -2.08 -3.72 -11.12
C ARG A 17 -2.54 -3.85 -12.57
N ASP A 18 -1.81 -4.66 -13.35
CA ASP A 18 -2.09 -4.88 -14.77
C ASP A 18 -3.51 -5.39 -15.10
N ASP A 19 -4.26 -5.92 -14.12
CA ASP A 19 -5.66 -6.35 -14.28
C ASP A 19 -6.69 -5.24 -13.97
N GLY A 20 -6.23 -4.01 -13.73
CA GLY A 20 -7.06 -2.86 -13.38
C GLY A 20 -7.48 -2.81 -11.91
N GLU A 21 -6.99 -3.72 -11.06
CA GLU A 21 -7.19 -3.62 -9.62
C GLU A 21 -6.38 -2.46 -9.06
N ARG A 22 -7.02 -1.66 -8.18
CA ARG A 22 -6.42 -0.44 -7.66
C ARG A 22 -6.67 -0.25 -6.17
N PHE A 23 -5.69 0.32 -5.49
CA PHE A 23 -5.82 0.80 -4.12
C PHE A 23 -5.01 2.07 -3.91
N TYR A 24 -5.27 2.75 -2.81
CA TYR A 24 -4.59 3.99 -2.45
C TYR A 24 -3.80 3.83 -1.16
N LEU A 25 -2.60 4.39 -1.14
CA LEU A 25 -1.71 4.45 0.02
C LEU A 25 -1.78 5.86 0.61
N TYR A 26 -2.32 5.98 1.81
CA TYR A 26 -2.37 7.25 2.53
C TYR A 26 -1.26 7.30 3.55
N ARG A 27 -0.42 8.34 3.52
CA ARG A 27 0.62 8.50 4.53
C ARG A 27 -0.04 8.65 5.91
N ARG A 28 0.40 7.82 6.87
CA ARG A 28 -0.08 7.91 8.25
C ARG A 28 0.55 9.13 8.92
N LEU A 29 -0.28 9.99 9.49
CA LEU A 29 0.15 11.16 10.26
C LEU A 29 0.27 10.75 11.74
N GLY A 30 1.41 10.17 12.10
CA GLY A 30 1.73 9.81 13.49
C GLY A 30 2.47 8.48 13.62
N PRO A 31 3.10 8.23 14.78
CA PRO A 31 3.84 6.99 15.03
C PRO A 31 2.91 5.77 15.17
N PRO A 32 3.35 4.57 14.73
CA PRO A 32 4.53 4.35 13.89
C PRO A 32 4.29 4.89 12.46
N GLU A 33 5.34 5.45 11.86
CA GLU A 33 5.25 5.93 10.47
C GLU A 33 4.90 4.77 9.52
N GLY A 34 4.14 5.09 8.48
CA GLY A 34 3.63 4.08 7.56
C GLY A 34 2.58 4.61 6.59
N TYR A 35 1.87 3.68 5.98
CA TYR A 35 0.78 3.95 5.04
C TYR A 35 -0.48 3.19 5.43
N ILE A 36 -1.64 3.83 5.30
CA ILE A 36 -2.95 3.20 5.38
C ILE A 36 -3.36 2.82 3.96
N VAL A 37 -3.69 1.55 3.75
CA VAL A 37 -4.14 1.04 2.46
C VAL A 37 -5.66 1.12 2.39
N ARG A 38 -6.18 1.81 1.38
CA ARG A 38 -7.62 1.88 1.11
C ARG A 38 -7.96 1.25 -0.22
N TRP A 39 -8.90 0.31 -0.19
CA TRP A 39 -9.45 -0.36 -1.35
C TRP A 39 -10.93 -0.01 -1.48
N ARG A 40 -11.33 0.53 -2.64
CA ARG A 40 -12.72 0.97 -2.90
C ARG A 40 -13.32 1.85 -1.79
N GLY A 41 -12.51 2.75 -1.24
CA GLY A 41 -12.90 3.66 -0.17
C GLY A 41 -12.95 3.03 1.23
N ARG A 42 -12.62 1.75 1.42
CA ARG A 42 -12.54 1.09 2.73
C ARG A 42 -11.11 0.84 3.13
N SER A 43 -10.80 0.92 4.42
CA SER A 43 -9.50 0.51 4.94
C SER A 43 -9.32 -0.99 4.73
N ALA A 44 -8.25 -1.38 4.06
CA ALA A 44 -7.94 -2.76 3.66
C ALA A 44 -6.64 -3.28 4.28
N GLY A 45 -5.86 -2.41 4.93
CA GLY A 45 -4.64 -2.79 5.64
C GLY A 45 -3.78 -1.58 5.99
N GLU A 46 -2.62 -1.85 6.58
CA GLU A 46 -1.61 -0.83 6.90
C GLU A 46 -0.20 -1.38 6.61
N ILE A 47 0.68 -0.52 6.15
CA ILE A 47 2.11 -0.78 5.97
C ILE A 47 2.82 0.01 7.06
N LEU A 48 3.39 -0.66 8.06
CA LEU A 48 4.07 0.01 9.18
C LEU A 48 5.60 -0.11 9.05
N CYS A 49 6.31 0.92 9.51
CA CYS A 49 7.76 1.03 9.53
C CYS A 49 8.42 1.00 8.14
N PHE A 50 8.23 2.02 7.32
CA PHE A 50 9.10 2.23 6.17
C PHE A 50 10.47 2.74 6.64
N SER A 51 11.55 1.98 6.42
CA SER A 51 12.93 2.47 6.58
C SER A 51 13.71 2.12 5.32
N PRO A 52 14.46 3.07 4.72
CA PRO A 52 15.31 2.76 3.57
C PRO A 52 16.25 1.59 3.89
N GLY A 53 16.18 0.50 3.10
CA GLY A 53 17.02 -0.68 3.28
C GLY A 53 16.53 -1.73 4.28
N ARG A 54 15.37 -1.55 4.94
CA ARG A 54 14.68 -2.62 5.67
C ARG A 54 13.23 -2.73 5.21
N PRO A 55 12.76 -3.89 4.72
CA PRO A 55 11.34 -4.07 4.46
C PRO A 55 10.61 -3.88 5.78
N GLY A 56 9.68 -2.92 5.80
CA GLY A 56 8.90 -2.63 6.98
C GLY A 56 8.13 -3.83 7.50
N ARG A 57 7.65 -3.72 8.74
CA ARG A 57 6.76 -4.73 9.33
C ARG A 57 5.34 -4.38 8.88
N ALA A 58 4.91 -4.92 7.74
CA ALA A 58 3.51 -4.82 7.34
C ALA A 58 2.64 -5.53 8.41
N SER A 59 1.70 -4.81 9.03
CA SER A 59 0.75 -5.39 9.97
C SER A 59 -0.61 -5.46 9.29
N TRP A 60 -1.00 -6.70 9.01
CA TRP A 60 -2.12 -7.04 8.16
C TRP A 60 -3.44 -6.93 8.91
N LEU A 61 -4.37 -6.19 8.32
CA LEU A 61 -5.80 -6.28 8.61
C LEU A 61 -6.52 -6.47 7.28
N LEU A 62 -6.33 -7.65 6.66
CA LEU A 62 -7.16 -8.02 5.52
C LEU A 62 -8.61 -8.10 6.01
N TYR A 63 -9.39 -7.12 5.61
CA TYR A 63 -10.83 -7.28 5.55
C TYR A 63 -11.10 -8.48 4.63
N LYS A 64 -11.86 -9.49 5.10
CA LYS A 64 -12.09 -10.79 4.44
C LYS A 64 -12.63 -10.77 2.99
N GLY A 65 -12.82 -9.59 2.38
CA GLY A 65 -13.30 -9.40 1.00
C GLY A 65 -12.38 -8.60 0.07
N ALA A 66 -11.17 -8.22 0.49
CA ALA A 66 -10.23 -7.52 -0.40
C ALA A 66 -9.61 -8.50 -1.41
N ARG A 67 -9.54 -8.11 -2.69
CA ARG A 67 -8.78 -8.83 -3.75
C ARG A 67 -7.27 -8.57 -3.71
N VAL A 68 -6.82 -7.73 -2.77
CA VAL A 68 -5.42 -7.37 -2.56
C VAL A 68 -4.85 -8.32 -1.52
N SER A 69 -3.80 -9.05 -1.89
CA SER A 69 -3.13 -10.05 -1.06
C SER A 69 -1.94 -9.48 -0.30
N GLU A 70 -1.28 -10.33 0.50
CA GLU A 70 -0.07 -9.90 1.20
C GLU A 70 1.12 -9.61 0.29
N GLN A 71 1.27 -10.44 -0.73
CA GLN A 71 2.30 -10.29 -1.72
C GLN A 71 2.16 -9.00 -2.54
N ASP A 72 0.91 -8.62 -2.87
CA ASP A 72 0.61 -7.39 -3.63
C ASP A 72 1.15 -6.14 -2.91
N LEU A 73 0.96 -6.01 -1.59
CA LEU A 73 1.48 -4.84 -0.87
C LEU A 73 3.00 -4.88 -0.71
N LEU A 74 3.63 -6.05 -0.58
CA LEU A 74 5.09 -6.15 -0.52
C LEU A 74 5.74 -5.68 -1.82
N GLU A 75 5.14 -6.00 -2.96
CA GLU A 75 5.57 -5.49 -4.26
C GLU A 75 5.44 -3.97 -4.33
N VAL A 76 4.32 -3.43 -3.84
CA VAL A 76 4.09 -1.97 -3.77
C VAL A 76 5.09 -1.27 -2.86
N VAL A 77 5.41 -1.86 -1.71
CA VAL A 77 6.45 -1.34 -0.79
C VAL A 77 7.82 -1.37 -1.46
N ARG A 78 8.11 -2.42 -2.24
CA ARG A 78 9.37 -2.52 -2.99
C ARG A 78 9.48 -1.43 -4.05
N GLU A 79 8.40 -1.14 -4.78
CA GLU A 79 8.38 -0.05 -5.76
C GLU A 79 8.46 1.33 -5.08
N LEU A 80 7.84 1.51 -3.90
CA LEU A 80 7.95 2.75 -3.11
C LEU A 80 9.40 3.07 -2.70
N GLY A 81 10.22 2.04 -2.44
CA GLY A 81 11.63 2.19 -2.09
C GLY A 81 12.56 2.44 -3.28
N ARG A 82 12.07 2.38 -4.51
CA ARG A 82 12.84 2.65 -5.74
C ARG A 82 12.65 4.06 -6.29
N GLY A 83 11.57 4.74 -5.88
CA GLY A 83 11.25 6.12 -6.26
C GLY A 83 11.94 7.18 -5.43
#